data_AF-A0A948E6N7-F1
#
_entry.id   AF-A0A948E6N7-F1
#
_cell.length_a   1.000
_cell.length_b   1.000
_cell.length_c   1.000
_cell.angle_alpha   90.00
_cell.angle_beta   90.00
_cell.angle_gamma   90.00
#
_symmetry.space_group_name_H-M   'P 1'
#
loop_
_entity.id
_entity.type
_entity.pdbx_description
1 polymer ?
#
loop_
_entity_poly.entity_id
_entity_poly.type
_entity_poly.pdbx_seq_one_letter_code
_entity_poly.pdbx_strand_id
1 'polypeptide(L)' 'MREENQDAVDFFSFDENNWFLVVADGMGGYAGGSVASKIVVKSLIKEFKNLDLEQLREKPQLYMRKAINTANSAVN' A
#
# COMPACT_ATOMS: atom_id res chain seq x y z
N MET A 1 6.06 -14.48 -22.06
CA MET A 1 4.88 -13.62 -21.82
C MET A 1 4.47 -13.85 -20.37
N ARG A 2 4.21 -12.80 -19.56
CA ARG A 2 3.56 -13.01 -18.24
C ARG A 2 2.09 -13.37 -18.53
N GLU A 3 1.55 -14.40 -17.87
CA GLU A 3 0.17 -14.85 -18.10
C GLU A 3 -0.87 -13.98 -17.37
N GLU A 4 -0.47 -13.27 -16.31
CA GLU A 4 -1.33 -12.38 -15.51
C GLU A 4 -0.60 -11.08 -15.15
N ASN A 5 -1.34 -9.98 -15.04
CA ASN A 5 -0.82 -8.74 -14.45
C ASN A 5 -0.79 -8.87 -12.92
N GLN A 6 0.41 -8.79 -12.35
CA GLN A 6 0.63 -8.91 -10.91
C GLN A 6 0.89 -7.56 -10.23
N ASP A 7 0.82 -6.47 -10.98
CA ASP A 7 0.91 -5.12 -10.44
C ASP A 7 -0.42 -4.73 -9.81
N ALA A 8 -0.35 -3.95 -8.72
CA ALA A 8 -1.51 -3.35 -8.09
C ALA A 8 -1.27 -1.85 -7.85
N VAL A 9 -2.33 -1.07 -8.02
CA VAL A 9 -2.34 0.37 -7.77
C VAL A 9 -3.64 0.77 -7.07
N ASP A 10 -3.55 1.70 -6.13
CA ASP A 10 -4.70 2.35 -5.50
C ASP A 10 -4.26 3.72 -4.94
N PHE A 11 -5.23 4.55 -4.59
CA PHE A 11 -4.97 5.88 -4.04
C PHE A 11 -6.00 6.27 -2.98
N PHE A 12 -5.63 7.27 -2.18
CA PHE A 12 -6.48 7.91 -1.19
C PHE A 12 -6.19 9.40 -1.15
N SER A 13 -7.21 10.23 -1.14
CA SER A 13 -7.11 11.68 -0.93
C SER A 13 -7.42 12.01 0.53
N PHE A 14 -6.49 12.66 1.22
CA PHE A 14 -6.77 13.26 2.52
C PHE A 14 -7.67 14.49 2.36
N ASP A 15 -7.43 15.27 1.30
CA ASP A 15 -8.23 16.40 0.84
C ASP A 15 -7.97 16.65 -0.66
N GLU A 16 -8.48 17.75 -1.20
CA GLU A 16 -8.34 18.11 -2.63
C GLU A 16 -6.89 18.25 -3.10
N ASN A 17 -5.97 18.60 -2.20
CA ASN A 17 -4.57 18.92 -2.51
C ASN A 17 -3.57 17.86 -2.00
N ASN A 18 -4.01 16.89 -1.19
CA ASN A 18 -3.13 15.92 -0.55
C ASN A 18 -3.55 14.49 -0.89
N TRP A 19 -2.72 13.82 -1.69
CA TRP A 19 -2.98 12.49 -2.23
C TRP A 19 -1.89 11.51 -1.79
N PHE A 20 -2.32 10.30 -1.45
CA PHE A 20 -1.46 9.16 -1.20
C PHE A 20 -1.70 8.11 -2.29
N LEU A 21 -0.65 7.82 -3.04
CA LEU A 21 -0.67 6.86 -4.15
C LEU A 21 0.22 5.67 -3.80
N VAL A 22 -0.26 4.47 -4.09
CA VAL A 22 0.47 3.24 -3.83
C VAL A 22 0.54 2.43 -5.12
N VAL A 23 1.74 1.98 -5.46
CA VAL A 23 2.00 1.04 -6.56
C VAL A 23 2.84 -0.10 -6.00
N ALA A 24 2.50 -1.34 -6.34
CA ALA A 24 3.23 -2.53 -5.96
C ALA A 24 3.37 -3.49 -7.16
N ASP A 25 4.61 -3.90 -7.48
CA ASP A 25 4.91 -4.99 -8.41
C ASP A 25 4.92 -6.31 -7.62
N GLY A 26 3.97 -7.18 -7.93
CA GLY A 26 3.92 -8.53 -7.37
C GLY A 26 4.99 -9.40 -8.01
N MET A 27 6.13 -9.59 -7.34
CA MET A 27 7.18 -10.46 -7.85
C MET A 27 6.81 -11.95 -7.67
N GLY A 28 6.30 -12.64 -8.71
CA GLY A 28 6.12 -14.11 -8.64
C GLY A 28 5.78 -14.88 -9.94
N GLY A 29 6.29 -16.11 -10.08
CA GLY A 29 6.05 -17.02 -11.23
C GLY A 29 4.77 -17.89 -11.17
N TYR A 30 3.89 -17.65 -10.20
CA TYR A 30 2.56 -18.27 -10.00
C TYR A 30 1.58 -17.22 -9.41
N ALA A 31 0.29 -17.55 -9.26
CA ALA A 31 -0.79 -16.64 -8.80
C ALA A 31 -0.56 -15.90 -7.44
N GLY A 32 0.48 -16.24 -6.67
CA GLY A 32 0.80 -15.57 -5.41
C GLY A 32 1.23 -14.10 -5.56
N GLY A 33 1.84 -13.74 -6.70
CA GLY A 33 2.29 -12.36 -6.95
C GLY A 33 1.14 -11.35 -6.99
N SER A 34 0.06 -11.69 -7.72
CA SER A 34 -1.12 -10.81 -7.84
C SER A 34 -1.92 -10.70 -6.54
N VAL A 35 -1.93 -11.75 -5.70
CA VAL A 35 -2.56 -11.70 -4.37
C VAL A 35 -1.74 -10.85 -3.41
N ALA A 36 -0.42 -11.04 -3.38
CA ALA A 36 0.48 -10.28 -2.50
C ALA A 36 0.45 -8.78 -2.79
N SER A 37 0.58 -8.37 -4.06
CA SER A 37 0.54 -6.94 -4.42
C SER A 37 -0.79 -6.28 -4.04
N LYS A 38 -1.92 -6.97 -4.23
CA LYS A 38 -3.25 -6.50 -3.81
C LYS A 38 -3.37 -6.36 -2.29
N ILE A 39 -2.83 -7.31 -1.51
CA ILE A 39 -2.84 -7.22 -0.03
C ILE A 39 -2.00 -6.03 0.44
N VAL A 40 -0.82 -5.82 -0.14
CA VAL A 40 0.07 -4.70 0.21
C VAL A 40 -0.63 -3.36 -0.03
N VAL A 41 -1.15 -3.14 -1.25
CA VAL A 41 -1.82 -1.90 -1.61
C VAL A 41 -3.03 -1.63 -0.69
N LYS A 42 -3.89 -2.64 -0.48
CA LYS A 42 -5.06 -2.49 0.41
C LYS A 42 -4.68 -2.19 1.85
N SER A 43 -3.62 -2.83 2.36
CA SER A 43 -3.16 -2.64 3.74
C SER A 43 -2.62 -1.22 3.95
N LEU A 44 -1.82 -0.72 3.01
CA LEU A 44 -1.30 0.65 3.04
C LEU A 44 -2.43 1.68 2.96
N ILE A 45 -3.37 1.52 2.03
CA ILE A 45 -4.54 2.41 1.92
C ILE A 45 -5.36 2.41 3.20
N LYS A 46 -5.58 1.24 3.82
CA LYS A 46 -6.34 1.12 5.07
C LYS A 46 -5.66 1.83 6.24
N GLU A 47 -4.34 1.71 6.39
CA GLU A 47 -3.61 2.44 7.43
C GLU A 47 -3.70 3.96 7.22
N PHE A 48 -3.51 4.42 5.98
CA PHE A 48 -3.52 5.85 5.67
C PHE A 48 -4.90 6.49 5.74
N LYS A 49 -5.98 5.75 5.45
CA LYS A 49 -7.38 6.21 5.64
C LYS A 49 -7.73 6.51 7.09
N ASN A 50 -7.03 5.90 8.05
CA ASN A 50 -7.28 6.09 9.48
C ASN A 50 -6.32 7.10 10.12
N LEU A 51 -5.41 7.70 9.34
CA LEU A 51 -4.47 8.70 9.80
C LEU A 51 -4.99 10.10 9.52
N ASP A 52 -4.72 11.00 10.46
CA ASP A 52 -4.88 12.43 10.24
C ASP A 52 -3.66 12.99 9.46
N LEU A 53 -3.93 13.92 8.53
CA LEU A 53 -2.90 14.48 7.66
C LEU A 53 -1.82 15.24 8.43
N GLU A 54 -2.17 15.96 9.50
CA GLU A 54 -1.21 16.71 10.31
C GLU A 54 -0.34 15.76 11.15
N GLN A 55 -0.92 14.67 11.67
CA GLN A 55 -0.14 13.61 12.32
C GLN A 55 0.87 12.99 11.36
N LEU A 56 0.42 12.69 10.13
CA LEU A 56 1.30 12.15 9.09
C LEU A 56 2.45 13.12 8.78
N ARG A 57 2.18 14.42 8.66
CA ARG A 57 3.18 15.46 8.40
C ARG A 57 4.18 15.62 9.54
N GLU A 58 3.73 15.48 10.78
CA GLU A 58 4.61 15.58 11.95
C GLU A 58 5.61 14.40 12.02
N LYS A 59 5.16 13.18 11.68
CA LYS A 59 5.97 11.95 11.83
C LYS A 59 5.88 11.00 10.62
N PRO A 60 6.24 11.44 9.40
CA PRO A 60 5.96 10.68 8.18
C PRO A 60 6.69 9.34 8.12
N GLN A 61 7.96 9.29 8.59
CA GLN A 61 8.75 8.06 8.59
C GLN A 61 8.18 7.01 9.55
N LEU A 62 7.62 7.43 10.69
CA LEU A 62 7.01 6.53 11.66
C LEU A 62 5.79 5.83 11.05
N TYR A 63 4.87 6.60 10.46
CA TYR A 63 3.64 6.07 9.89
C TYR A 63 3.89 5.25 8.64
N MET A 64 4.80 5.68 7.76
CA MET A 64 5.23 4.86 6.61
C MET A 64 5.80 3.51 7.06
N ARG A 65 6.71 3.50 8.05
CA ARG A 65 7.28 2.26 8.56
C ARG A 65 6.22 1.35 9.20
N LYS A 66 5.30 1.93 9.97
CA LYS A 66 4.18 1.19 10.58
C LYS A 66 3.32 0.54 9.50
N ALA A 67 2.96 1.29 8.46
CA ALA A 67 2.11 0.80 7.38
C ALA A 67 2.79 -0.31 6.56
N ILE A 68 4.08 -0.15 6.22
CA ILE A 68 4.87 -1.18 5.53
C ILE A 68 4.96 -2.45 6.37
N ASN A 69 5.26 -2.34 7.67
CA ASN A 69 5.33 -3.49 8.55
C ASN A 69 3.98 -4.21 8.66
N THR A 70 2.88 -3.45 8.76
CA THR A 70 1.52 -4.00 8.80
C THR A 70 1.18 -4.74 7.50
N ALA A 71 1.53 -4.17 6.35
CA ALA A 71 1.35 -4.82 5.05
C ALA A 71 2.18 -6.10 4.93
N ASN A 72 3.44 -6.09 5.38
CA ASN A 72 4.31 -7.28 5.38
C ASN A 72 3.74 -8.40 6.27
N SER A 73 3.18 -8.07 7.43
CA SER A 73 2.53 -9.05 8.31
C SER A 73 1.20 -9.59 7.77
N ALA A 74 0.57 -8.91 6.81
CA ALA A 74 -0.67 -9.38 6.19
C ALA A 74 -0.44 -10.34 5.02
N VAL A 75 0.80 -10.39 4.48
CA VAL A 75 1.19 -11.27 3.37
C VAL A 75 1.84 -12.57 3.86
N ASN A 76 2.52 -12.54 5.00
CA ASN A 76 3.16 -13.71 5.64
C ASN A 76 2.23 -14.42 6.61
#